data_AF-A0A089KUR8-F1
#
_entry.id   AF-A0A089KUR8-F1
#
_cell.length_a   1.000
_cell.length_b   1.000
_cell.length_c   1.000
_cell.angle_alpha   90.00
_cell.angle_beta   90.00
_cell.angle_gamma   90.00
#
_symmetry.space_group_name_H-M   'P 1'
#
loop_
_entity.id
_entity.type
_entity.pdbx_description
1 polymer ?
#
loop_
_entity_poly.entity_id
_entity_poly.type
_entity_poly.pdbx_seq_one_letter_code
_entity_poly.pdbx_strand_id
1 'polypeptide(L)'
;MRRTTAVRIFLLNGFIAVLLLLTACNSGTLHQTYTYSGEGEHWSAIYSETNTEKPVISEGKATYYQASSDYSFQLAYKGEAKDLKEIKQFTYGFEALGHSSRQSMEGPVRMESLHMYGSSSGSLNRGQAVITVSVEWDGQKEQFVLQTDGDEPE
;
A
#
# COMPACT_ATOMS: atom_id res chain seq x y z
N MET A 1 45.78 -44.37 -22.32
CA MET A 1 44.75 -44.12 -21.30
C MET A 1 45.23 -43.08 -20.29
N ARG A 2 44.96 -41.78 -20.50
CA ARG A 2 45.31 -40.70 -19.54
C ARG A 2 44.72 -39.34 -19.98
N ARG A 3 43.40 -39.22 -20.16
CA ARG A 3 42.77 -37.94 -20.53
C ARG A 3 41.30 -37.85 -20.10
N THR A 4 41.01 -38.02 -18.81
CA THR A 4 39.63 -37.81 -18.30
C THR A 4 39.57 -37.15 -16.93
N THR A 5 40.67 -37.12 -16.18
CA THR A 5 40.67 -36.59 -14.80
C THR A 5 40.73 -35.05 -14.74
N ALA A 6 41.44 -34.39 -15.67
CA ALA A 6 41.66 -32.95 -15.62
C ALA A 6 40.40 -32.10 -15.93
N VAL A 7 39.54 -32.55 -16.85
CA VAL A 7 38.34 -31.80 -17.27
C VAL A 7 37.27 -31.77 -16.16
N ARG A 8 37.18 -32.81 -15.33
CA ARG A 8 36.20 -32.88 -14.23
C ARG A 8 36.53 -31.93 -13.07
N ILE A 9 37.82 -31.64 -12.83
CA ILE A 9 38.26 -30.75 -11.74
C ILE A 9 37.98 -29.27 -12.09
N PHE A 10 38.16 -28.89 -13.35
CA PHE A 10 37.86 -27.52 -13.81
C PHE A 10 36.36 -27.21 -13.84
N LEU A 11 35.51 -28.18 -14.18
CA LEU A 11 34.05 -28.00 -14.16
C LEU A 11 33.49 -27.88 -12.74
N LEU A 12 34.05 -28.59 -11.76
CA LEU A 12 33.61 -28.52 -10.36
C LEU A 12 33.98 -27.18 -9.71
N ASN A 13 35.21 -26.68 -9.94
CA ASN A 13 35.67 -25.40 -9.38
C ASN A 13 34.96 -24.18 -10.00
N GLY A 14 34.62 -24.25 -11.29
CA GLY A 14 33.81 -23.21 -11.94
C GLY A 14 32.38 -23.15 -11.40
N PHE A 15 31.77 -24.30 -11.11
CA PHE A 15 30.40 -24.37 -10.58
C PHE A 15 30.31 -23.86 -9.13
N ILE A 16 31.34 -24.12 -8.30
CA ILE A 16 31.44 -23.58 -6.93
C ILE A 16 31.61 -22.06 -6.96
N ALA A 17 32.40 -21.51 -7.89
CA ALA A 17 32.56 -20.06 -8.04
C ALA A 17 31.25 -19.36 -8.47
N VAL A 18 30.41 -20.02 -9.29
CA VAL A 18 29.08 -19.51 -9.69
C VAL A 18 28.08 -19.57 -8.53
N LEU A 19 28.12 -20.60 -7.68
CA LEU A 19 27.26 -20.71 -6.49
C LEU A 19 27.57 -19.65 -5.42
N LEU A 20 28.84 -19.23 -5.29
CA LEU A 20 29.26 -18.17 -4.36
C LEU A 20 28.85 -16.76 -4.80
N LEU A 21 28.52 -16.56 -6.08
CA LEU A 21 28.04 -15.27 -6.60
C LEU A 21 26.54 -15.06 -6.39
N LEU A 22 25.79 -16.08 -5.94
CA LEU A 22 24.35 -16.00 -5.70
C LEU A 22 23.96 -15.49 -4.31
N THR A 23 24.92 -15.20 -3.41
CA THR A 23 24.63 -14.55 -2.12
C THR A 23 24.51 -13.03 -2.23
N ALA A 24 24.20 -12.52 -3.43
CA ALA A 24 24.07 -11.11 -3.71
C ALA A 24 22.85 -10.50 -2.97
N CYS A 25 23.15 -9.80 -1.88
CA CYS A 25 22.44 -8.65 -1.30
C CYS A 25 20.90 -8.75 -1.28
N ASN A 26 20.35 -9.48 -0.30
CA ASN A 26 19.01 -9.18 0.19
C ASN A 26 19.17 -8.32 1.46
N SER A 27 18.64 -7.09 1.44
CA SER A 27 18.67 -6.18 2.60
C SER A 27 17.82 -6.68 3.78
N GLY A 28 17.02 -7.73 3.57
CA GLY A 28 16.07 -8.26 4.54
C GLY A 28 14.85 -7.38 4.75
N THR A 29 14.74 -6.25 4.02
CA THR A 29 13.57 -5.38 4.05
C THR A 29 12.42 -6.06 3.29
N LEU A 30 11.28 -6.23 3.95
CA LEU A 30 10.06 -6.70 3.31
C LEU A 30 9.22 -5.51 2.88
N HIS A 31 8.68 -5.57 1.66
CA HIS A 31 7.69 -4.62 1.16
C HIS A 31 6.45 -5.40 0.71
N GLN A 32 5.28 -4.97 1.16
CA GLN A 32 4.01 -5.55 0.74
C GLN A 32 2.98 -4.44 0.53
N THR A 33 2.41 -4.40 -0.67
CA THR A 33 1.36 -3.44 -1.02
C THR A 33 0.00 -4.12 -1.03
N TYR A 34 -0.99 -3.43 -0.48
CA TYR A 34 -2.40 -3.82 -0.51
C TYR A 34 -3.21 -2.70 -1.15
N THR A 35 -4.15 -3.06 -2.02
CA THR A 35 -5.07 -2.12 -2.66
C THR A 35 -6.49 -2.53 -2.33
N TYR A 36 -7.29 -1.55 -1.97
CA TYR A 36 -8.68 -1.69 -1.59
C TYR A 36 -9.51 -0.77 -2.48
N SER A 37 -10.64 -1.28 -2.94
CA SER A 37 -11.59 -0.53 -3.74
C SER A 37 -13.00 -0.70 -3.19
N GLY A 38 -13.87 0.25 -3.51
CA GLY A 38 -15.26 0.22 -3.08
C GLY A 38 -16.00 1.48 -3.50
N GLU A 39 -17.31 1.41 -3.40
CA GLU A 39 -18.19 2.49 -3.81
C GLU A 39 -19.43 2.60 -2.92
N GLY A 40 -19.96 3.80 -2.85
CA GLY A 40 -21.30 4.09 -2.40
C GLY A 40 -22.17 4.56 -3.56
N GLU A 41 -23.21 5.31 -3.23
CA GLU A 41 -24.20 5.81 -4.19
C GLU A 41 -23.58 6.85 -5.13
N HIS A 42 -22.91 7.87 -4.57
CA HIS A 42 -22.38 9.01 -5.34
C HIS A 42 -20.86 9.00 -5.47
N TRP A 43 -20.17 8.20 -4.64
CA TRP A 43 -18.72 8.20 -4.55
C TRP A 43 -18.12 6.81 -4.74
N SER A 44 -16.90 6.75 -5.23
CA SER A 44 -16.05 5.57 -5.22
C SER A 44 -14.67 5.95 -4.70
N ALA A 45 -13.94 5.00 -4.13
CA ALA A 45 -12.60 5.27 -3.65
C ALA A 45 -11.66 4.11 -3.89
N ILE A 46 -10.38 4.46 -4.01
CA ILE A 46 -9.27 3.52 -4.01
C ILE A 46 -8.33 3.92 -2.88
N TYR A 47 -7.96 2.96 -2.06
CA TYR A 47 -6.93 3.09 -1.04
C TYR A 47 -5.81 2.09 -1.32
N SER A 48 -4.57 2.54 -1.29
CA SER A 48 -3.41 1.66 -1.41
C SER A 48 -2.43 1.93 -0.27
N GLU A 49 -1.94 0.87 0.37
CA GLU A 49 -0.97 0.95 1.46
C GLU A 49 0.20 0.02 1.21
N THR A 50 1.40 0.56 1.29
CA THR A 50 2.65 -0.20 1.20
C THR A 50 3.28 -0.30 2.57
N ASN A 51 3.27 -1.49 3.14
CA ASN A 51 3.98 -1.79 4.37
C ASN A 51 5.43 -2.09 4.08
N THR A 52 6.30 -1.56 4.92
CA THR A 52 7.74 -1.79 4.91
C THR A 52 8.17 -2.29 6.29
N GLU A 53 8.80 -3.47 6.33
CA GLU A 53 9.42 -4.01 7.54
C GLU A 53 10.94 -4.07 7.32
N LYS A 54 11.67 -3.16 7.96
CA LYS A 54 13.12 -3.05 7.82
C LYS A 54 13.83 -3.70 9.01
N PRO A 55 14.78 -4.62 8.82
CA PRO A 55 15.55 -5.18 9.93
C PRO A 55 16.44 -4.11 10.56
N VAL A 56 16.38 -4.01 11.88
CA VAL A 56 17.32 -3.21 12.68
C VAL A 56 18.47 -4.13 13.07
N ILE A 57 19.69 -3.77 12.63
CA ILE A 57 20.89 -4.57 12.85
C ILE A 57 21.67 -4.04 14.05
N SER A 58 21.95 -4.91 15.01
CA SER A 58 22.90 -4.67 16.10
C SER A 58 23.90 -5.83 16.15
N GLU A 59 25.18 -5.53 16.34
CA GLU A 59 26.25 -6.54 16.40
C GLU A 59 26.27 -7.52 15.20
N GLY A 60 25.91 -7.02 14.01
CA GLY A 60 25.87 -7.81 12.77
C GLY A 60 24.69 -8.78 12.67
N LYS A 61 23.69 -8.71 13.57
CA LYS A 61 22.48 -9.54 13.55
C LYS A 61 21.23 -8.67 13.57
N ALA A 62 20.17 -9.13 12.90
CA ALA A 62 18.86 -8.51 13.01
C ALA A 62 18.32 -8.74 14.44
N THR A 63 17.97 -7.65 15.14
CA THR A 63 17.42 -7.71 16.50
C THR A 63 15.91 -7.60 16.52
N TYR A 64 15.33 -6.71 15.71
CA TYR A 64 13.89 -6.57 15.48
C TYR A 64 13.63 -5.95 14.11
N TYR A 65 12.36 -5.86 13.71
CA TYR A 65 11.95 -5.20 12.47
C TYR A 65 11.22 -3.89 12.80
N GLN A 66 11.64 -2.81 12.15
CA GLN A 66 10.96 -1.53 12.20
C GLN A 66 9.89 -1.49 11.10
N ALA A 67 8.64 -1.40 11.54
CA ALA A 67 7.47 -1.30 10.68
C ALA A 67 7.14 0.16 10.34
N SER A 68 6.89 0.42 9.07
CA SER A 68 6.30 1.66 8.56
C SER A 68 5.33 1.34 7.43
N SER A 69 4.38 2.23 7.18
CA SER A 69 3.54 2.17 6.00
C SER A 69 3.43 3.52 5.32
N ASP A 70 3.29 3.49 4.00
CA ASP A 70 2.95 4.64 3.17
C ASP A 70 1.61 4.37 2.49
N TYR A 71 0.72 5.36 2.48
CA TYR A 71 -0.61 5.22 1.89
C TYR A 71 -0.90 6.27 0.82
N SER A 72 -1.77 5.88 -0.11
CA SER A 72 -2.45 6.74 -1.07
C SER A 72 -3.94 6.48 -1.01
N PHE A 73 -4.72 7.54 -0.94
CA PHE A 73 -6.18 7.49 -0.98
C PHE A 73 -6.67 8.42 -2.10
N GLN A 74 -7.59 7.92 -2.92
CA GLN A 74 -8.21 8.66 -4.02
C GLN A 74 -9.72 8.49 -3.94
N LEU A 75 -10.45 9.61 -3.98
CA LEU A 75 -11.91 9.64 -4.01
C LEU A 75 -12.37 10.15 -5.38
N ALA A 76 -13.34 9.46 -5.98
CA ALA A 76 -13.89 9.80 -7.28
C ALA A 76 -15.41 9.99 -7.18
N TYR A 77 -15.88 11.08 -7.78
CA TYR A 77 -17.31 11.37 -7.90
C TYR A 77 -17.90 10.62 -9.09
N LYS A 78 -19.06 10.00 -8.91
CA LYS A 78 -19.73 9.19 -9.95
C LYS A 78 -20.61 10.03 -10.88
N GLY A 79 -20.97 11.26 -10.48
CA GLY A 79 -21.79 12.19 -11.26
C GLY A 79 -20.98 13.07 -12.21
N GLU A 80 -21.56 14.19 -12.64
CA GLU A 80 -20.90 15.09 -13.59
C GLU A 80 -19.93 16.04 -12.87
N ALA A 81 -18.79 16.35 -13.50
CA ALA A 81 -17.78 17.25 -12.93
C ALA A 81 -18.29 18.68 -12.64
N LYS A 82 -19.41 19.10 -13.25
CA LYS A 82 -20.03 20.40 -12.99
C LYS A 82 -20.70 20.44 -11.61
N ASP A 83 -21.21 19.31 -11.13
CA ASP A 83 -21.97 19.21 -9.88
C ASP A 83 -21.04 19.47 -8.68
N LEU A 84 -19.76 19.06 -8.80
CA LEU A 84 -18.72 19.36 -7.81
C LEU A 84 -18.47 20.86 -7.60
N LYS A 85 -18.71 21.68 -8.62
CA LYS A 85 -18.52 23.14 -8.52
C LYS A 85 -19.62 23.81 -7.70
N GLU A 86 -20.75 23.13 -7.52
CA GLU A 86 -21.89 23.65 -6.75
C GLU A 86 -21.73 23.37 -5.25
N ILE A 87 -20.89 22.39 -4.88
CA ILE A 87 -20.61 22.03 -3.49
C ILE A 87 -19.87 23.17 -2.79
N LYS A 88 -20.41 23.66 -1.66
CA LYS A 88 -19.86 24.78 -0.88
C LYS A 88 -19.00 24.33 0.29
N GLN A 89 -19.39 23.24 0.95
CA GLN A 89 -18.67 22.65 2.07
C GLN A 89 -18.48 21.17 1.80
N PHE A 90 -17.24 20.71 1.82
CA PHE A 90 -16.89 19.34 1.52
C PHE A 90 -15.92 18.78 2.56
N THR A 91 -16.21 17.61 3.09
CA THR A 91 -15.33 16.88 3.99
C THR A 91 -15.29 15.43 3.56
N TYR A 92 -14.10 14.86 3.47
CA TYR A 92 -13.95 13.45 3.12
C TYR A 92 -12.79 12.83 3.87
N GLY A 93 -12.82 11.52 4.04
CA GLY A 93 -11.80 10.81 4.78
C GLY A 93 -11.97 9.31 4.78
N PHE A 94 -10.99 8.63 5.35
CA PHE A 94 -11.02 7.20 5.59
C PHE A 94 -10.58 6.86 7.01
N GLU A 95 -11.02 5.71 7.48
CA GLU A 95 -10.56 5.07 8.71
C GLU A 95 -10.07 3.66 8.36
N ALA A 96 -8.82 3.38 8.71
CA ALA A 96 -8.15 2.10 8.52
C ALA A 96 -7.57 1.62 9.86
N LEU A 97 -7.07 0.38 9.90
CA LEU A 97 -6.48 -0.17 11.11
C LEU A 97 -5.24 0.63 11.52
N GLY A 98 -5.30 1.31 12.67
CA GLY A 98 -4.17 2.02 13.25
C GLY A 98 -3.95 3.44 12.72
N HIS A 99 -4.71 3.90 11.71
CA HIS A 99 -4.66 5.28 11.25
C HIS A 99 -5.92 5.70 10.48
N SER A 100 -6.16 7.00 10.45
CA SER A 100 -7.27 7.62 9.72
C SER A 100 -6.82 8.95 9.16
N SER A 101 -7.44 9.40 8.07
CA SER A 101 -7.21 10.74 7.53
C SER A 101 -8.53 11.39 7.13
N ARG A 102 -8.64 12.69 7.33
CA ARG A 102 -9.82 13.49 6.99
C ARG A 102 -9.37 14.87 6.51
N GLN A 103 -9.99 15.34 5.44
CA GLN A 103 -9.75 16.65 4.85
C GLN A 103 -11.07 17.38 4.65
N SER A 104 -11.08 18.66 4.99
CA SER A 104 -12.21 19.58 4.74
C SER A 104 -11.76 20.68 3.79
N MET A 105 -12.66 21.12 2.91
CA MET A 105 -12.43 22.22 1.99
C MET A 105 -13.73 23.00 1.75
N GLU A 106 -13.58 24.30 1.50
CA GLU A 106 -14.64 25.13 0.96
C GLU A 106 -14.65 25.04 -0.57
N GLY A 107 -15.84 25.15 -1.14
CA GLY A 107 -16.08 25.05 -2.57
C GLY A 107 -15.48 26.18 -3.40
N PRO A 108 -15.40 26.00 -4.73
CA PRO A 108 -15.86 24.82 -5.49
C PRO A 108 -14.90 23.63 -5.38
N VAL A 109 -15.44 22.41 -5.27
CA VAL A 109 -14.65 21.17 -5.20
C VAL A 109 -14.13 20.81 -6.59
N ARG A 110 -12.91 20.28 -6.65
CA ARG A 110 -12.28 19.81 -7.89
C ARG A 110 -11.86 18.36 -7.73
N MET A 111 -12.00 17.56 -8.79
CA MET A 111 -11.58 16.14 -8.75
C MET A 111 -10.10 16.01 -8.42
N GLU A 112 -9.28 16.92 -8.94
CA GLU A 112 -7.84 16.92 -8.71
C GLU A 112 -7.45 17.09 -7.24
N SER A 113 -8.32 17.64 -6.38
CA SER A 113 -8.03 17.80 -4.93
C SER A 113 -8.47 16.62 -4.07
N LEU A 114 -9.06 15.58 -4.67
CA LEU A 114 -9.64 14.43 -3.98
C LEU A 114 -8.63 13.29 -3.79
N HIS A 115 -7.45 13.63 -3.31
CA HIS A 115 -6.39 12.69 -3.02
C HIS A 115 -5.72 13.01 -1.68
N MET A 116 -5.31 11.97 -0.96
CA MET A 116 -4.51 12.09 0.26
C MET A 116 -3.34 11.10 0.20
N TYR A 117 -2.22 11.53 0.76
CA TYR A 117 -1.03 10.70 0.93
C TYR A 117 -0.50 10.88 2.34
N GLY A 118 0.09 9.84 2.90
CA GLY A 118 0.74 9.94 4.19
C GLY A 118 1.55 8.71 4.52
N SER A 119 2.22 8.77 5.66
CA SER A 119 2.98 7.66 6.22
C SER A 119 2.57 7.43 7.67
N SER A 120 2.69 6.20 8.11
CA SER A 120 2.46 5.78 9.49
C SER A 120 3.62 4.91 9.96
N SER A 121 3.84 4.91 11.27
CA SER A 121 4.72 3.94 11.93
C SER A 121 3.93 3.27 13.04
N GLY A 122 4.03 1.95 13.15
CA GLY A 122 3.27 1.19 14.13
C GLY A 122 2.52 0.01 13.52
N SER A 123 1.24 -0.15 13.88
CA SER A 123 0.41 -1.28 13.47
C SER A 123 0.28 -1.34 11.95
N LEU A 124 0.68 -2.45 11.35
CA LEU A 124 0.59 -2.66 9.91
C LEU A 124 -0.72 -3.35 9.55
N ASN A 125 -1.40 -2.83 8.54
CA ASN A 125 -2.52 -3.51 7.92
C ASN A 125 -2.02 -4.70 7.09
N ARG A 126 -2.40 -5.92 7.44
CA ARG A 126 -1.93 -7.14 6.75
C ARG A 126 -2.91 -7.66 5.68
N GLY A 127 -3.65 -6.76 5.03
CA GLY A 127 -4.55 -7.14 3.93
C GLY A 127 -5.94 -7.59 4.35
N GLN A 128 -6.28 -7.48 5.63
CA GLN A 128 -7.53 -8.00 6.19
C GLN A 128 -8.38 -6.92 6.86
N ALA A 129 -7.96 -5.65 6.78
CA ALA A 129 -8.68 -4.56 7.41
C ALA A 129 -9.76 -4.00 6.48
N VAL A 130 -10.98 -3.91 6.98
CA VAL A 130 -12.04 -3.12 6.35
C VAL A 130 -11.66 -1.64 6.47
N ILE A 131 -11.70 -0.91 5.35
CA ILE A 131 -11.47 0.53 5.33
C ILE A 131 -12.81 1.22 5.17
N THR A 132 -13.14 2.10 6.11
CA THR A 132 -14.40 2.84 6.06
C THR A 132 -14.15 4.22 5.48
N VAL A 133 -14.85 4.58 4.39
CA VAL A 133 -14.80 5.90 3.77
C VAL A 133 -16.00 6.70 4.23
N SER A 134 -15.79 7.98 4.54
CA SER A 134 -16.87 8.92 4.88
C SER A 134 -16.74 10.16 4.03
N VAL A 135 -17.85 10.58 3.42
CA VAL A 135 -17.94 11.79 2.59
C VAL A 135 -19.14 12.60 3.07
N GLU A 136 -18.93 13.90 3.31
CA GLU A 136 -19.96 14.85 3.70
C GLU A 136 -19.90 16.08 2.80
N TRP A 137 -21.03 16.48 2.22
CA TRP A 137 -21.10 17.65 1.33
C TRP A 137 -22.42 18.39 1.49
N ASP A 138 -22.36 19.69 1.80
CA ASP A 138 -23.55 20.55 1.96
C ASP A 138 -24.69 19.93 2.80
N GLY A 139 -24.32 19.22 3.87
CA GLY A 139 -25.25 18.53 4.78
C GLY A 139 -25.65 17.11 4.36
N GLN A 140 -25.31 16.67 3.15
CA GLN A 140 -25.41 15.27 2.72
C GLN A 140 -24.25 14.45 3.30
N LYS A 141 -24.49 13.16 3.55
CA LYS A 141 -23.50 12.24 4.09
C LYS A 141 -23.59 10.88 3.40
N GLU A 142 -22.44 10.30 3.13
CA GLU A 142 -22.30 8.97 2.55
C GLU A 142 -21.16 8.23 3.25
N GLN A 143 -21.37 6.95 3.50
CA GLN A 143 -20.38 6.06 4.08
C GLN A 143 -20.42 4.72 3.35
N PHE A 144 -19.24 4.20 3.02
CA PHE A 144 -19.09 2.90 2.36
C PHE A 144 -17.76 2.26 2.77
N VAL A 145 -17.61 0.96 2.47
CA VAL A 145 -16.42 0.18 2.82
C VAL A 145 -15.59 -0.12 1.58
N LEU A 146 -14.27 -0.22 1.76
CA LEU A 146 -13.34 -0.73 0.76
C LEU A 146 -12.87 -2.13 1.15
N GLN A 147 -12.75 -3.00 0.15
CA GLN A 147 -12.30 -4.37 0.32
C GLN A 147 -11.15 -4.64 -0.65
N THR A 148 -10.32 -5.62 -0.34
CA THR A 148 -9.29 -6.06 -1.28
C THR A 148 -9.93 -6.81 -2.44
N ASP A 149 -9.37 -6.69 -3.64
CA ASP A 149 -9.78 -7.50 -4.79
C ASP A 149 -9.39 -8.97 -4.50
N GLY A 150 -10.29 -9.74 -3.88
CA GLY A 150 -10.00 -11.11 -3.45
C GLY A 150 -10.95 -11.72 -2.42
N ASP A 151 -11.74 -10.90 -1.71
CA ASP A 151 -12.76 -11.38 -0.78
C ASP A 151 -14.16 -11.26 -1.42
N GLU A 152 -14.55 -12.22 -2.25
CA GLU A 152 -15.98 -12.43 -2.49
C GLU A 152 -16.63 -12.84 -1.16
N PRO A 153 -17.73 -12.21 -0.73
CA PRO A 153 -18.46 -12.69 0.43
C PRO A 153 -19.04 -14.08 0.13
N GLU A 154 -18.61 -15.10 0.87
CA GLU A 154 -19.30 -16.40 0.93
C GLU A 154 -20.76 -16.27 1.41
#